data_AF-A0A9X9YHT1-F1
#
_entry.id   AF-A0A9X9YHT1-F1
#
_cell.length_a   1.000
_cell.length_b   1.000
_cell.length_c   1.000
_cell.angle_alpha   90.00
_cell.angle_beta   90.00
_cell.angle_gamma   90.00
#
_symmetry.space_group_name_H-M   'P 1'
#
loop_
_entity.id
_entity.type
_entity.pdbx_description
1 polymer ?
#
loop_
_entity_poly.entity_id
_entity_poly.type
_entity_poly.pdbx_seq_one_letter_code
_entity_poly.pdbx_strand_id
1 'polypeptide(L)'
;MTDQVLRMQKMRQALQRTIAKLPDAARHDPEIRAIAEMARHRCYNIVHLIYQTKIHEGHSRDYEFGLSAMRAHWQSGLDDIRRTLADPRRLDPPAPELGIVTHDVHRRD
;
A
#
# COMPACT_ATOMS: atom_id res chain seq x y z
N MET A 1 -8.97 -4.52 2.08
CA MET A 1 -8.75 -3.14 1.60
C MET A 1 -7.77 -3.10 0.43
N THR A 2 -6.65 -3.81 0.47
CA THR A 2 -5.64 -3.86 -0.62
C THR A 2 -6.22 -4.24 -1.99
N ASP A 3 -7.15 -5.20 -2.05
CA ASP A 3 -7.77 -5.64 -3.33
C ASP A 3 -8.58 -4.55 -4.03
N GLN A 4 -9.30 -3.72 -3.28
CA GLN A 4 -10.10 -2.63 -3.85
C GLN A 4 -9.19 -1.56 -4.47
N VAL A 5 -8.09 -1.24 -3.78
CA VAL A 5 -7.11 -0.27 -4.29
C VAL A 5 -6.41 -0.83 -5.54
N LEU A 6 -6.04 -2.11 -5.55
CA LEU A 6 -5.49 -2.78 -6.74
C LEU A 6 -6.44 -2.73 -7.94
N ARG A 7 -7.72 -3.02 -7.71
CA ARG A 7 -8.75 -2.99 -8.76
C ARG A 7 -8.92 -1.58 -9.34
N MET A 8 -8.91 -0.56 -8.48
CA MET A 8 -8.97 0.83 -8.92
C MET A 8 -7.73 1.25 -9.74
N GLN A 9 -6.55 0.74 -9.39
CA GLN A 9 -5.35 1.02 -10.17
C GLN A 9 -5.39 0.37 -11.56
N LYS A 10 -5.85 -0.89 -11.65
CA LYS A 10 -6.05 -1.56 -12.95
C LYS A 10 -6.99 -0.77 -13.85
N MET A 11 -8.07 -0.24 -13.28
CA MET A 11 -9.02 0.62 -14.00
C MET A 11 -8.37 1.91 -14.51
N ARG A 12 -7.58 2.61 -13.68
CA ARG A 12 -6.84 3.83 -14.09
C ARG A 12 -5.87 3.54 -15.24
N GLN A 13 -5.11 2.45 -15.15
CA GLN A 13 -4.19 2.04 -16.22
C GLN A 13 -4.94 1.72 -17.53
N ALA A 14 -6.07 1.01 -17.44
CA ALA A 14 -6.91 0.74 -18.61
C ALA A 14 -7.42 2.02 -19.25
N LEU A 15 -7.93 2.97 -18.45
CA LEU A 15 -8.40 4.27 -18.94
C LEU A 15 -7.27 5.07 -19.62
N GLN A 16 -6.07 5.13 -19.02
CA GLN A 16 -4.93 5.80 -19.64
C GLN A 16 -4.56 5.19 -20.99
N ARG A 17 -4.51 3.84 -21.09
CA ARG A 17 -4.24 3.14 -22.35
C ARG A 17 -5.30 3.43 -23.41
N THR A 18 -6.57 3.55 -23.01
CA THR A 18 -7.66 3.90 -23.91
C THR A 18 -7.56 5.34 -24.38
N ILE A 19 -7.33 6.30 -23.47
CA ILE A 19 -7.14 7.72 -23.81
C ILE A 19 -5.93 7.90 -24.74
N ALA A 20 -4.85 7.14 -24.53
CA ALA A 20 -3.67 7.17 -25.40
C ALA A 20 -3.93 6.66 -26.83
N LYS A 21 -5.04 5.97 -27.09
CA LYS A 21 -5.45 5.54 -28.44
C LYS A 21 -6.40 6.51 -29.11
N LEU A 22 -6.92 7.50 -28.40
CA LEU A 22 -7.84 8.49 -28.96
C LEU A 22 -7.09 9.45 -29.91
N PRO A 23 -7.74 9.88 -31.01
CA PRO A 23 -7.20 10.91 -31.89
C PRO A 23 -7.04 12.23 -31.13
N ASP A 24 -6.07 13.06 -31.53
CA ASP A 24 -5.71 14.28 -30.81
C ASP A 24 -6.86 15.27 -30.66
N ALA A 25 -7.76 15.33 -31.65
CA ALA A 25 -8.97 16.15 -31.58
C ALA A 25 -9.85 15.78 -30.38
N ALA A 26 -10.00 14.49 -30.08
CA ALA A 26 -10.80 14.01 -28.95
C ALA A 26 -10.09 14.20 -27.60
N ARG A 27 -8.75 14.33 -27.57
CA ARG A 27 -8.00 14.57 -26.32
C ARG A 27 -8.22 15.97 -25.74
N HIS A 28 -8.62 16.92 -26.57
CA HIS A 28 -8.91 18.28 -26.15
C HIS A 28 -10.35 18.44 -25.64
N ASP A 29 -11.18 17.41 -25.82
CA ASP A 29 -12.54 17.40 -25.29
C ASP A 29 -12.52 17.52 -23.75
N PRO A 30 -13.30 18.46 -23.16
CA PRO A 30 -13.34 18.69 -21.73
C PRO A 30 -13.67 17.44 -20.90
N GLU A 31 -14.56 16.57 -21.39
CA GLU A 31 -14.96 15.34 -20.72
C GLU A 31 -13.82 14.33 -20.72
N ILE A 32 -13.13 14.17 -21.86
CA ILE A 32 -11.95 13.32 -21.97
C ILE A 32 -10.82 13.82 -21.06
N ARG A 33 -10.63 15.13 -20.94
CA ARG A 33 -9.65 15.71 -20.01
C ARG A 33 -10.02 15.44 -18.54
N ALA A 34 -11.30 15.54 -18.18
CA ALA A 34 -11.76 15.20 -16.84
C ALA A 34 -11.50 13.72 -16.51
N ILE A 35 -11.80 12.82 -17.45
CA ILE A 35 -11.52 11.39 -17.32
C ILE A 35 -10.00 11.15 -17.22
N ALA A 36 -9.19 11.85 -17.99
CA ALA A 36 -7.73 11.72 -17.95
C ALA A 36 -7.16 12.15 -16.59
N GLU A 37 -7.65 13.24 -15.99
CA GLU A 37 -7.27 13.65 -14.63
C GLU A 37 -7.72 12.63 -13.58
N MET A 38 -8.92 12.08 -13.70
CA MET A 38 -9.38 11.00 -12.82
C MET A 38 -8.53 9.73 -12.98
N ALA A 39 -8.07 9.43 -14.19
CA ALA A 39 -7.22 8.29 -14.51
C ALA A 39 -5.74 8.53 -14.16
N ARG A 40 -5.34 9.75 -13.80
CA ARG A 40 -3.94 10.11 -13.51
C ARG A 40 -3.34 9.16 -12.47
N HIS A 41 -2.11 8.73 -12.73
CA HIS A 41 -1.41 7.76 -11.92
C HIS A 41 -1.26 8.25 -10.49
N ARG A 42 -1.65 7.41 -9.54
CA ARG A 42 -1.25 7.53 -8.15
C ARG A 42 -0.50 6.26 -7.80
N CYS A 43 0.70 6.40 -7.24
CA CYS A 43 1.52 5.28 -6.77
C CYS A 43 1.57 5.33 -5.25
N TYR A 44 1.37 4.18 -4.60
CA TYR A 44 1.34 4.07 -3.14
C TYR A 44 2.28 2.98 -2.65
N ASN A 45 3.15 3.32 -1.69
CA ASN A 45 3.81 2.32 -0.85
C ASN A 45 2.95 2.11 0.39
N ILE A 46 2.54 0.86 0.64
CA ILE A 46 1.81 0.46 1.84
C ILE A 46 2.76 -0.35 2.71
N VAL A 47 3.11 0.16 3.89
CA VAL A 47 3.94 -0.56 4.86
C VAL A 47 3.02 -1.20 5.90
N HIS A 48 3.07 -2.52 6.02
CA HIS A 48 2.34 -3.28 7.01
C HIS A 48 3.16 -3.42 8.29
N LEU A 49 2.63 -2.86 9.38
CA LEU A 49 3.16 -3.04 10.73
C LEU A 49 2.17 -3.91 11.50
N ILE A 50 2.13 -5.20 11.16
CA ILE A 50 1.17 -6.15 11.73
C ILE A 50 1.82 -6.83 12.93
N TYR A 51 1.27 -6.59 14.12
CA TYR A 51 1.67 -7.32 15.32
C TYR A 51 1.36 -8.81 15.15
N GLN A 52 2.38 -9.66 15.32
CA GLN A 52 2.21 -11.11 15.41
C GLN A 52 2.27 -11.52 16.87
N THR A 53 1.14 -11.99 17.40
CA THR A 53 1.05 -12.54 18.76
C THR A 53 2.05 -13.69 18.91
N LYS A 54 2.99 -13.57 19.85
CA LYS A 54 3.87 -14.69 20.17
C LYS A 54 3.04 -15.78 20.83
N ILE A 55 3.27 -17.03 20.43
CA ILE A 55 2.54 -18.27 20.79
C ILE A 55 2.47 -18.53 22.32
N HIS A 56 3.08 -17.69 23.16
CA HIS A 56 3.15 -17.82 24.61
C HIS A 56 2.07 -17.04 25.38
N GLU A 57 1.16 -16.33 24.71
CA GLU A 57 -0.05 -15.78 25.35
C GLU A 57 -1.07 -16.91 25.56
N GLY A 58 -0.80 -17.75 26.56
CA GLY A 58 -1.70 -18.81 26.99
C GLY A 58 -2.99 -18.21 27.56
N HIS A 59 -4.13 -18.58 26.98
CA HIS A 59 -5.51 -18.53 27.51
C HIS A 59 -6.02 -17.25 28.22
N SER A 60 -5.27 -16.16 28.26
CA SER A 60 -5.64 -14.89 28.92
C SER A 60 -5.63 -13.71 27.93
N ARG A 61 -6.10 -13.96 26.71
CA ARG A 61 -6.17 -12.98 25.60
C ARG A 61 -7.01 -11.74 25.89
N ASP A 62 -7.89 -11.79 26.88
CA ASP A 62 -8.87 -10.73 27.13
C ASP A 62 -8.42 -9.70 28.19
N TYR A 63 -7.26 -9.89 28.84
CA TYR A 63 -6.86 -9.08 30.00
C TYR A 63 -5.38 -8.65 30.07
N GLU A 64 -4.56 -8.88 29.04
CA GLU A 64 -3.17 -8.44 29.03
C GLU A 64 -2.96 -7.04 28.42
N PHE A 65 -3.64 -6.02 28.97
CA PHE A 65 -3.26 -4.61 28.78
C PHE A 65 -2.13 -4.18 29.73
N GLY A 66 -1.28 -5.13 30.13
CA GLY A 66 -0.15 -4.85 31.01
C GLY A 66 0.83 -3.88 30.35
N LEU A 67 1.43 -2.98 31.14
CA LEU A 67 2.45 -2.06 30.65
C LEU A 67 3.61 -2.79 29.94
N SER A 68 3.94 -4.01 30.36
CA SER A 68 4.94 -4.87 29.71
C SER A 68 4.52 -5.30 28.30
N ALA A 69 3.26 -5.76 28.14
CA ALA A 69 2.70 -6.15 26.84
C ALA A 69 2.65 -4.94 25.89
N MET A 70 2.17 -3.78 26.37
CA MET A 70 2.15 -2.54 25.58
C MET A 70 3.56 -2.12 25.12
N ARG A 71 4.55 -2.16 26.01
CA ARG A 71 5.95 -1.86 25.65
C ARG A 71 6.49 -2.85 24.63
N ALA A 72 6.17 -4.13 24.77
CA ALA A 72 6.58 -5.16 23.81
C ALA A 72 5.97 -4.91 22.42
N HIS A 73 4.68 -4.51 22.35
CA HIS A 73 4.02 -4.17 21.09
C HIS A 73 4.67 -2.94 20.42
N TRP A 74 4.93 -1.87 21.18
CA TRP A 74 5.61 -0.69 20.66
C TRP A 74 7.02 -1.00 20.16
N GLN A 75 7.77 -1.79 20.92
CA GLN A 75 9.11 -2.20 20.50
C GLN A 75 9.08 -3.02 19.23
N SER A 76 8.13 -3.96 19.09
CA SER A 76 7.95 -4.75 17.87
C SER A 76 7.65 -3.85 16.67
N GLY A 77 6.70 -2.92 16.79
CA GLY A 77 6.37 -1.99 15.70
C GLY A 77 7.54 -1.08 15.32
N LEU A 78 8.33 -0.64 16.31
CA LEU A 78 9.55 0.14 16.09
C LEU A 78 10.63 -0.65 15.35
N ASP A 79 10.80 -1.92 15.68
CA ASP A 79 11.76 -2.79 14.99
C ASP A 79 11.33 -3.07 13.55
N ASP A 80 10.03 -3.25 13.31
CA ASP A 80 9.47 -3.47 11.97
C ASP A 80 9.66 -2.27 11.04
N ILE A 81 9.39 -1.05 11.54
CA ILE A 81 9.62 0.16 10.74
C ILE A 81 11.11 0.39 10.51
N ARG A 82 11.98 0.13 11.51
CA ARG A 82 13.44 0.22 11.33
C ARG A 82 13.95 -0.76 10.26
N ARG A 83 13.47 -2.01 10.28
CA ARG A 83 13.80 -3.01 9.24
C ARG A 83 13.32 -2.59 7.86
N THR A 84 12.11 -2.02 7.78
CA THR A 84 11.57 -1.51 6.51
C THR A 84 12.42 -0.35 5.99
N LEU A 85 12.79 0.59 6.85
CA LEU A 85 13.59 1.76 6.48
C LEU A 85 15.08 1.47 6.29
N ALA A 86 15.57 0.31 6.72
CA ALA A 86 16.94 -0.14 6.46
C ALA A 86 17.22 -0.34 4.96
N ASP A 87 16.19 -0.55 4.14
CA ASP A 87 16.26 -0.46 2.68
C ASP A 87 15.51 0.80 2.21
N PRO A 88 16.22 1.91 1.93
CA PRO A 88 15.61 3.17 1.50
C PRO A 88 14.77 3.02 0.23
N ARG A 89 15.07 2.03 -0.62
CA ARG A 89 14.34 1.79 -1.87
C ARG A 89 12.89 1.40 -1.66
N ARG A 90 12.53 0.94 -0.45
CA ARG A 90 11.12 0.67 -0.09
C ARG A 90 10.26 1.94 -0.04
N LEU A 91 10.89 3.12 0.03
CA LEU A 91 10.22 4.41 -0.04
C LEU A 91 10.19 4.99 -1.47
N ASP A 92 10.96 4.42 -2.40
CA ASP A 92 10.95 4.89 -3.79
C ASP A 92 9.54 4.78 -4.37
N PRO A 93 9.10 5.77 -5.17
CA PRO A 93 7.82 5.70 -5.83
C PRO A 93 7.70 4.37 -6.60
N PRO A 94 6.64 3.57 -6.37
CA PRO A 94 6.44 2.36 -7.13
C PRO A 94 6.45 2.64 -8.62
N ALA A 95 6.98 1.70 -9.40
CA ALA A 95 6.85 1.74 -10.84
C ALA A 95 5.36 1.96 -11.20
N PRO A 96 5.04 2.87 -12.15
CA PRO A 96 3.66 3.22 -12.48
C PRO A 96 2.78 2.00 -12.82
N GLU A 97 3.40 0.98 -13.40
CA GLU A 97 2.80 -0.31 -13.76
C GLU A 97 2.40 -1.17 -12.54
N LEU A 98 3.09 -1.05 -11.42
CA LEU A 98 2.76 -1.74 -10.17
C LEU A 98 1.66 -0.96 -9.43
N GLY A 99 1.83 0.36 -9.36
CA GLY A 99 0.87 1.30 -8.77
C GLY A 99 0.68 1.20 -7.26
N ILE A 100 0.69 0.01 -6.68
CA ILE A 100 0.70 -0.22 -5.24
C ILE A 100 1.72 -1.29 -4.96
N VAL A 101 2.63 -1.02 -4.04
CA VAL A 101 3.57 -2.01 -3.51
C VAL A 101 3.33 -2.10 -2.03
N THR A 102 3.20 -3.33 -1.54
CA THR A 102 3.01 -3.63 -0.13
C THR A 102 4.31 -4.18 0.42
N HIS A 103 4.78 -3.60 1.52
CA HIS A 103 5.97 -4.05 2.25
C HIS A 103 5.53 -4.63 3.59
N ASP A 104 5.80 -5.91 3.79
CA ASP A 104 5.53 -6.62 5.04
C ASP A 104 6.78 -7.41 5.41
N VAL A 105 7.39 -7.05 6.55
CA VAL A 105 8.64 -7.68 7.01
C VAL A 105 8.43 -9.09 7.59
N HIS A 106 7.17 -9.48 7.83
CA HIS A 106 6.82 -10.78 8.39
C HIS A 106 6.16 -11.72 7.38
N ARG A 107 5.88 -11.24 6.16
CA ARG A 107 5.35 -12.10 5.09
C ARG A 107 6.45 -13.05 4.62
N ARG A 108 6.25 -14.36 4.79
CA ARG A 108 7.08 -15.37 4.13
C ARG A 108 6.73 -15.36 2.64
N ASP A 109 7.76 -15.34 1.80
CA ASP A 109 7.61 -15.43 0.34
C ASP A 109 6.98 -16.74 -0.12
#